data_AF-A0A2V9H3X5-F1
#
_entry.id   AF-A0A2V9H3X5-F1
#
_cell.length_a   1.000
_cell.length_b   1.000
_cell.length_c   1.000
_cell.angle_alpha   90.00
_cell.angle_beta   90.00
_cell.angle_gamma   90.00
#
_symmetry.space_group_name_H-M   'P 1'
#
loop_
_entity.id
_entity.type
_entity.pdbx_description
1 polymer ?
#
loop_
_entity_poly.entity_id
_entity_poly.type
_entity_poly.pdbx_seq_one_letter_code
_entity_poly.pdbx_strand_id
1 'polypeptide(L)'
;MRRSFAAAICSISLLATLALGQSPTIAPVRVTSGTVLKFHLQTRLNQTSGDALDALPKGMVLEVRILDSIDSDSDRDGTEFRGTLVTPLVSEGEVIVHSEAEVRGLLVLLRSKTHPEGFRYELLVTGLTDRGKSFDLTASLNSSFLDPGGQPAGDSKSATK
;
A
#
# COMPACT_ATOMS: atom_id res chain seq x y z
N MET A 1 48.48 -30.00 54.48
CA MET A 1 48.82 -29.61 53.10
C MET A 1 47.71 -30.08 52.17
N ARG A 2 46.86 -29.15 51.70
CA ARG A 2 45.64 -29.43 50.91
C ARG A 2 45.97 -29.40 49.41
N ARG A 3 45.45 -30.39 48.70
CA ARG A 3 45.66 -30.67 47.27
C ARG A 3 44.85 -29.71 46.40
N SER A 4 45.51 -29.18 45.38
CA SER A 4 44.92 -28.45 44.25
C SER A 4 44.17 -29.40 43.30
N PHE A 5 43.46 -28.79 42.34
CA PHE A 5 42.79 -29.35 41.15
C PHE A 5 41.30 -29.66 41.27
N ALA A 6 40.48 -28.74 40.74
CA ALA A 6 39.74 -28.97 39.49
C ALA A 6 38.87 -27.73 39.20
N ALA A 7 39.35 -26.86 38.31
CA ALA A 7 38.52 -25.85 37.66
C ALA A 7 37.70 -26.54 36.58
N ALA A 8 36.41 -26.78 36.83
CA ALA A 8 35.50 -27.32 35.84
C ALA A 8 35.06 -26.19 34.90
N ILE A 9 35.50 -26.30 33.65
CA ILE A 9 35.25 -25.39 32.54
C ILE A 9 33.76 -25.46 32.19
N CYS A 10 32.99 -24.42 32.54
CA CYS A 10 31.66 -24.18 31.98
C CYS A 10 31.82 -23.89 30.49
N SER A 11 31.62 -24.92 29.66
CA SER A 11 31.62 -24.79 28.21
C SER A 11 30.31 -24.14 27.78
N ILE A 12 30.41 -22.89 27.34
CA ILE A 12 29.31 -22.11 26.77
C ILE A 12 28.95 -22.72 25.41
N SER A 13 27.93 -23.58 25.36
CA SER A 13 27.28 -23.94 24.11
C SER A 13 26.24 -22.88 23.76
N LEU A 14 26.69 -21.73 23.27
CA LEU A 14 25.86 -20.82 22.49
C LEU A 14 25.54 -21.53 21.17
N LEU A 15 24.46 -22.29 21.15
CA LEU A 15 23.77 -22.64 19.91
C LEU A 15 23.23 -21.34 19.33
N ALA A 16 24.08 -20.62 18.60
CA ALA A 16 23.64 -19.61 17.66
C ALA A 16 22.87 -20.35 16.56
N THR A 17 21.59 -20.61 16.79
CA THR A 17 20.65 -20.79 15.70
C THR A 17 20.72 -19.51 14.88
N LEU A 18 21.53 -19.55 13.82
CA LEU A 18 21.31 -18.76 12.62
C LEU A 18 19.89 -19.11 12.16
N ALA A 19 18.90 -18.41 12.72
CA ALA A 19 17.65 -18.23 12.02
C ALA A 19 18.06 -17.48 10.74
N LEU A 20 18.35 -18.23 9.67
CA LEU A 20 18.23 -17.71 8.33
C LEU A 20 16.77 -17.24 8.26
N GLY A 21 16.56 -15.95 8.53
CA GLY A 21 15.29 -15.31 8.29
C GLY A 21 15.02 -15.55 6.81
N GLN A 22 14.07 -16.41 6.49
CA GLN A 22 13.56 -16.52 5.14
C GLN A 22 13.11 -15.10 4.78
N SER A 23 13.81 -14.47 3.83
CA SER A 23 13.35 -13.19 3.31
C SER A 23 11.95 -13.44 2.74
N PRO A 24 10.92 -12.74 3.22
CA PRO A 24 9.57 -12.95 2.73
C PRO A 24 9.55 -12.79 1.21
N THR A 25 8.98 -13.77 0.51
CA THR A 25 8.88 -13.73 -0.94
C THR A 25 7.66 -12.91 -1.30
N ILE A 26 7.85 -11.60 -1.40
CA ILE A 26 6.78 -10.65 -1.70
C ILE A 26 6.32 -10.87 -3.14
N ALA A 27 5.02 -11.07 -3.36
CA ALA A 27 4.47 -11.24 -4.70
C ALA A 27 4.70 -9.96 -5.53
N PRO A 28 5.25 -10.07 -6.75
CA PRO A 28 5.55 -8.91 -7.57
C PRO A 28 4.28 -8.29 -8.17
N VAL A 29 4.30 -6.98 -8.37
CA VAL A 29 3.27 -6.22 -9.09
C VAL A 29 3.81 -5.88 -10.46
N ARG A 30 3.06 -6.28 -11.50
CA ARG A 30 3.37 -5.98 -12.89
C ARG A 30 2.17 -5.40 -13.59
N VAL A 31 2.32 -4.22 -14.17
CA VAL A 31 1.28 -3.51 -14.90
C VAL A 31 1.84 -3.01 -16.22
N THR A 32 1.19 -3.34 -17.32
CA THR A 32 1.61 -2.86 -18.64
C THR A 32 1.05 -1.46 -18.91
N SER A 33 1.83 -0.63 -19.60
CA SER A 33 1.34 0.63 -20.17
C SER A 33 0.03 0.43 -20.95
N GLY A 34 -0.89 1.39 -20.83
CA GLY A 34 -2.23 1.36 -21.40
C GLY A 34 -3.28 0.64 -20.57
N THR A 35 -2.88 -0.12 -19.54
CA THR A 35 -3.81 -0.82 -18.63
C THR A 35 -4.66 0.19 -17.87
N VAL A 36 -5.97 -0.06 -17.78
CA VAL A 36 -6.88 0.74 -16.95
C VAL A 36 -7.06 0.04 -15.61
N LEU A 37 -6.73 0.75 -14.53
CA LEU A 37 -6.88 0.28 -13.15
C LEU A 37 -7.94 1.11 -12.41
N LYS A 38 -8.60 0.48 -11.45
CA LYS A 38 -9.64 1.10 -10.62
C LYS A 38 -9.08 1.39 -9.23
N PHE A 39 -8.84 2.66 -8.94
CA PHE A 39 -8.38 3.12 -7.63
C PHE A 39 -9.55 3.62 -6.81
N HIS A 40 -9.57 3.29 -5.53
CA HIS A 40 -10.59 3.74 -4.58
C HIS A 40 -10.04 4.85 -3.69
N LEU A 41 -10.71 6.01 -3.68
CA LEU A 41 -10.33 7.15 -2.85
C LEU A 41 -10.39 6.79 -1.35
N GLN A 42 -9.28 6.96 -0.63
CA GLN A 42 -9.12 6.44 0.74
C GLN A 42 -9.67 7.35 1.84
N THR A 43 -9.47 8.66 1.73
CA THR A 43 -9.92 9.65 2.73
C THR A 43 -10.56 10.83 2.02
N ARG A 44 -11.34 11.63 2.76
CA ARG A 44 -11.50 13.03 2.36
C ARG A 44 -10.09 13.63 2.30
N LEU A 45 -9.74 14.29 1.20
CA LEU A 45 -8.49 15.06 1.13
C LEU A 45 -8.41 15.96 2.38
N ASN A 46 -7.20 16.30 2.81
CA ASN A 46 -7.03 17.29 3.88
C ASN A 46 -7.88 18.49 3.51
N GLN A 47 -8.94 18.76 4.31
CA GLN A 47 -9.92 19.81 4.05
C GLN A 47 -9.23 21.16 4.14
N THR A 48 -8.53 21.50 3.07
CA THR A 48 -7.77 22.73 2.98
C THR A 48 -8.69 23.69 2.25
N SER A 49 -9.65 24.21 3.03
CA SER A 49 -10.36 25.44 2.65
C SER A 49 -11.25 25.33 1.40
N GLY A 50 -12.10 24.32 1.29
CA GLY A 50 -13.24 24.36 0.36
C GLY A 50 -12.90 24.07 -1.10
N ASP A 51 -11.90 23.24 -1.37
CA ASP A 51 -11.67 22.74 -2.73
C ASP A 51 -12.78 21.72 -3.09
N ALA A 52 -13.27 21.76 -4.33
CA ALA A 52 -14.37 20.91 -4.80
C ALA A 52 -14.01 19.41 -4.75
N LEU A 53 -12.72 19.09 -4.70
CA LEU A 53 -12.19 17.74 -4.50
C LEU A 53 -12.33 17.24 -3.06
N ASP A 54 -12.40 18.12 -2.05
CA ASP A 54 -12.68 17.75 -0.65
C ASP A 54 -14.11 17.23 -0.45
N ALA A 55 -15.00 17.54 -1.40
CA ALA A 55 -16.37 17.04 -1.44
C ALA A 55 -16.45 15.60 -1.98
N LEU A 56 -15.37 15.07 -2.57
CA LEU A 56 -15.41 13.72 -3.11
C LEU A 56 -15.69 12.67 -2.03
N PRO A 57 -16.67 11.78 -2.26
CA PRO A 57 -16.96 10.72 -1.31
C PRO A 57 -15.80 9.72 -1.27
N LYS A 58 -15.45 9.31 -0.05
CA LYS A 58 -14.58 8.16 0.18
C LYS A 58 -15.11 6.94 -0.57
N GLY A 59 -14.21 6.17 -1.18
CA GLY A 59 -14.54 5.01 -1.98
C GLY A 59 -14.93 5.32 -3.42
N MET A 60 -15.01 6.60 -3.82
CA MET A 60 -15.14 6.98 -5.23
C MET A 60 -14.05 6.28 -6.05
N VAL A 61 -14.46 5.75 -7.20
CA VAL A 61 -13.58 5.02 -8.11
C VAL A 61 -12.97 5.99 -9.11
N LEU A 62 -11.65 5.99 -9.18
CA LEU A 62 -10.85 6.65 -10.19
C LEU A 62 -10.41 5.57 -11.19
N GLU A 63 -10.90 5.64 -12.42
CA GLU A 63 -10.43 4.80 -13.52
C GLU A 63 -9.19 5.46 -14.15
N VAL A 64 -8.03 4.87 -13.94
CA VAL A 64 -6.74 5.45 -14.36
C VAL A 64 -6.12 4.56 -15.42
N ARG A 65 -5.86 5.13 -16.59
CA ARG A 65 -5.03 4.52 -17.63
C ARG A 65 -3.57 4.75 -17.29
N ILE A 66 -2.82 3.69 -17.07
CA ILE A 66 -1.40 3.74 -16.76
C ILE A 66 -0.61 4.10 -18.03
N LEU A 67 0.32 5.05 -17.95
CA LEU A 67 1.11 5.52 -19.10
C LEU A 67 2.43 4.77 -19.24
N ASP A 68 3.08 4.44 -18.12
CA ASP A 68 4.37 3.78 -18.08
C ASP A 68 4.21 2.39 -17.44
N SER A 69 4.85 1.36 -18.00
CA SER A 69 4.81 0.03 -17.39
C SER A 69 5.45 0.06 -15.99
N ILE A 70 4.91 -0.72 -15.08
CA ILE A 70 5.36 -0.83 -13.68
C ILE A 70 5.73 -2.29 -13.43
N ASP A 71 6.90 -2.54 -12.87
CA ASP A 71 7.34 -3.87 -12.44
C ASP A 71 8.13 -3.77 -11.13
N SER A 72 7.56 -4.28 -10.04
CA SER A 72 8.18 -4.19 -8.71
C SER A 72 9.46 -5.02 -8.55
N ASP A 73 9.79 -5.89 -9.50
CA ASP A 73 11.09 -6.59 -9.50
C ASP A 73 12.23 -5.67 -9.95
N SER A 74 11.94 -4.69 -10.81
CA SER A 74 12.92 -3.71 -11.31
C SER A 74 12.76 -2.33 -10.68
N ASP A 75 11.53 -1.94 -10.38
CA ASP A 75 11.18 -0.66 -9.80
C ASP A 75 11.30 -0.72 -8.27
N ARG A 76 11.81 0.35 -7.70
CA ARG A 76 12.02 0.44 -6.25
C ARG A 76 10.74 0.88 -5.56
N ASP A 77 10.68 0.60 -4.26
CA ASP A 77 9.73 1.27 -3.37
C ASP A 77 9.87 2.80 -3.50
N GLY A 78 8.74 3.48 -3.67
CA GLY A 78 8.67 4.91 -3.94
C GLY A 78 8.84 5.32 -5.40
N THR A 79 9.01 4.39 -6.36
CA THR A 79 9.03 4.73 -7.79
C THR A 79 7.71 5.39 -8.18
N GLU A 80 7.79 6.53 -8.86
CA GLU A 80 6.62 7.22 -9.40
C GLU A 80 6.07 6.51 -10.62
N PHE A 81 4.74 6.46 -10.73
CA PHE A 81 4.06 6.11 -11.97
C PHE A 81 3.14 7.25 -12.41
N ARG A 82 2.86 7.28 -13.71
CA ARG A 82 1.96 8.27 -14.33
C ARG A 82 0.78 7.58 -14.99
N GLY A 83 -0.34 8.29 -15.01
CA GLY A 83 -1.56 7.85 -15.66
C GLY A 83 -2.36 9.02 -16.22
N THR A 84 -3.45 8.71 -16.93
CA THR A 84 -4.53 9.67 -17.19
C THR A 84 -5.85 9.14 -16.68
N LEU A 85 -6.70 10.06 -16.23
CA LEU A 85 -8.04 9.72 -15.79
C LEU A 85 -8.93 9.39 -17.00
N VAL A 86 -9.57 8.22 -16.99
CA VAL A 86 -10.40 7.76 -18.12
C VAL A 86 -11.77 8.41 -18.12
N THR A 87 -12.38 8.58 -16.94
CA THR A 87 -13.72 9.13 -16.77
C THR A 87 -13.68 10.39 -15.90
N PRO A 88 -14.41 11.46 -16.23
CA PRO A 88 -14.42 12.65 -15.39
C PRO A 88 -14.93 12.34 -13.98
N LEU A 89 -14.39 13.04 -12.98
CA LEU A 89 -14.93 13.00 -11.63
C LEU A 89 -16.04 14.05 -11.52
N VAL A 90 -17.19 13.62 -10.99
CA VAL A 90 -18.39 14.45 -10.86
C VAL A 90 -18.80 14.46 -9.39
N SER A 91 -19.12 15.65 -8.88
CA SER A 91 -19.68 15.85 -7.53
C SER A 91 -20.85 16.81 -7.63
N GLU A 92 -21.97 16.50 -6.98
CA GLU A 92 -23.20 17.32 -7.01
C GLU A 92 -23.67 17.70 -8.44
N GLY A 93 -23.36 16.86 -9.43
CA GLY A 93 -23.71 17.09 -10.85
C GLY A 93 -22.72 17.95 -11.63
N GLU A 94 -21.65 18.45 -11.01
CA GLU A 94 -20.61 19.25 -11.65
C GLU A 94 -19.33 18.44 -11.90
N VAL A 95 -18.69 18.66 -13.05
CA VAL A 95 -17.37 18.09 -13.36
C VAL A 95 -16.32 18.86 -12.58
N ILE A 96 -15.68 18.18 -11.65
CA ILE A 96 -14.64 18.71 -10.76
C ILE A 96 -13.23 18.34 -11.23
N VAL A 97 -13.10 17.21 -11.92
CA VAL A 97 -11.87 16.80 -12.62
C VAL A 97 -12.27 16.24 -13.97
N HIS A 98 -11.68 16.78 -15.04
CA HIS A 98 -11.98 16.33 -16.39
C HIS A 98 -11.32 14.98 -16.70
N SER A 99 -11.91 14.24 -17.65
CA SER A 99 -11.19 13.13 -18.28
C SER A 99 -9.88 13.62 -18.89
N GLU A 100 -8.90 12.73 -18.98
CA GLU A 100 -7.52 12.98 -19.39
C GLU A 100 -6.71 13.86 -18.42
N ALA A 101 -7.26 14.19 -17.24
CA ALA A 101 -6.46 14.76 -16.17
C ALA A 101 -5.26 13.84 -15.86
N GLU A 102 -4.10 14.45 -15.65
CA GLU A 102 -2.88 13.73 -15.34
C GLU A 102 -2.97 13.15 -13.94
N VAL A 103 -2.52 11.90 -13.80
CA VAL A 103 -2.49 11.17 -12.53
C VAL A 103 -1.04 10.91 -12.18
N ARG A 104 -0.65 11.23 -10.94
CA ARG A 104 0.62 10.85 -10.36
C ARG A 104 0.38 9.86 -9.22
N GLY A 105 1.23 8.84 -9.14
CA GLY A 105 1.19 7.87 -8.07
C GLY A 105 2.55 7.28 -7.75
N LEU A 106 2.55 6.38 -6.76
CA LEU A 106 3.73 5.69 -6.25
C LEU A 106 3.49 4.18 -6.21
N LEU A 107 4.50 3.42 -6.61
CA LEU A 107 4.65 2.02 -6.20
C LEU A 107 5.20 2.00 -4.77
N VAL A 108 4.48 1.38 -3.84
CA VAL A 108 4.87 1.35 -2.42
C VAL A 108 4.89 -0.05 -1.84
N LEU A 109 5.87 -0.34 -0.99
CA LEU A 109 5.94 -1.56 -0.21
C LEU A 109 5.35 -1.34 1.19
N LEU A 110 4.14 -1.85 1.41
CA LEU A 110 3.40 -1.63 2.64
C LEU A 110 3.50 -2.84 3.56
N ARG A 111 3.69 -2.57 4.86
CA ARG A 111 3.53 -3.60 5.90
C ARG A 111 2.05 -4.00 6.00
N SER A 112 1.76 -5.28 5.85
CA SER A 112 0.40 -5.82 5.92
C SER A 112 0.30 -6.88 7.02
N LYS A 113 -0.61 -6.68 7.97
CA LYS A 113 -0.89 -7.68 9.02
C LYS A 113 -1.69 -8.87 8.51
N THR A 114 -2.36 -8.73 7.37
CA THR A 114 -3.26 -9.73 6.79
C THR A 114 -2.60 -10.52 5.65
N HIS A 115 -1.39 -10.15 5.23
CA HIS A 115 -0.67 -10.85 4.17
C HIS A 115 0.36 -11.82 4.77
N PRO A 116 0.49 -13.07 4.27
CA PRO A 116 1.38 -14.08 4.85
C PRO A 116 2.85 -13.62 4.98
N GLU A 117 3.30 -12.83 4.00
CA GLU A 117 4.67 -12.31 3.91
C GLU A 117 4.92 -11.08 4.81
N GLY A 118 3.88 -10.53 5.44
CA GLY A 118 3.97 -9.33 6.28
C GLY A 118 4.16 -8.01 5.51
N PHE A 119 4.44 -8.07 4.20
CA PHE A 119 4.59 -6.92 3.31
C PHE A 119 3.93 -7.19 1.95
N ARG A 120 3.46 -6.14 1.28
CA ARG A 120 2.92 -6.22 -0.08
C ARG A 120 3.24 -4.96 -0.87
N TYR A 121 3.48 -5.11 -2.16
CA TYR A 121 3.47 -3.97 -3.07
C TYR A 121 2.03 -3.49 -3.31
N GLU A 122 1.85 -2.18 -3.43
CA GLU A 122 0.60 -1.51 -3.74
C GLU A 122 0.88 -0.32 -4.66
N LEU A 123 -0.09 0.03 -5.51
CA LEU A 123 -0.07 1.28 -6.25
C LEU A 123 -0.96 2.30 -5.54
N LEU A 124 -0.40 3.47 -5.24
CA LEU A 124 -1.14 4.58 -4.66
C LEU A 124 -1.16 5.75 -5.64
N VAL A 125 -2.34 6.24 -5.97
CA VAL A 125 -2.48 7.57 -6.56
C VAL A 125 -2.28 8.59 -5.45
N THR A 126 -1.40 9.56 -5.69
CA THR A 126 -1.02 10.60 -4.72
C THR A 126 -1.45 12.01 -5.16
N GLY A 127 -1.81 12.18 -6.44
CA GLY A 127 -2.35 13.45 -6.91
C GLY A 127 -2.91 13.40 -8.33
N LEU A 128 -3.68 14.44 -8.64
CA LEU A 128 -4.24 14.72 -9.95
C LEU A 128 -3.83 16.11 -10.41
N THR A 129 -3.63 16.29 -11.71
CA THR A 129 -3.46 17.61 -12.32
C THR A 129 -4.44 17.75 -13.48
N ASP A 130 -5.37 18.69 -13.36
CA ASP A 130 -6.38 19.01 -14.37
C ASP A 130 -6.23 20.47 -14.81
N ARG A 131 -5.95 20.67 -16.10
CA ARG A 131 -5.82 22.01 -16.72
C ARG A 131 -4.89 22.95 -15.94
N GLY A 132 -3.80 22.41 -15.39
CA GLY A 132 -2.81 23.17 -14.63
C GLY A 132 -3.13 23.35 -13.14
N LYS A 133 -4.32 22.96 -12.67
CA LYS A 133 -4.63 22.88 -11.24
C LYS A 133 -4.24 21.51 -10.71
N SER A 134 -3.45 21.47 -9.63
CA SER A 134 -3.01 20.23 -9.00
C SER A 134 -3.74 19.99 -7.68
N PHE A 135 -3.98 18.73 -7.37
CA PHE A 135 -4.73 18.28 -6.22
C PHE A 135 -4.06 17.06 -5.60
N ASP A 136 -3.84 17.09 -4.28
CA ASP A 136 -3.21 15.99 -3.56
C ASP A 136 -4.28 15.07 -2.98
N LEU A 137 -4.30 13.80 -3.38
CA LEU A 137 -5.27 12.82 -2.89
C LEU A 137 -4.62 11.46 -2.71
N THR A 138 -5.24 10.60 -1.91
CA THR A 138 -4.79 9.21 -1.78
C THR A 138 -5.87 8.25 -2.27
N ALA A 139 -5.55 7.46 -3.30
CA ALA A 139 -6.41 6.35 -3.74
C ALA A 139 -5.59 5.08 -3.97
N SER A 140 -6.17 3.91 -3.70
CA SER A 140 -5.49 2.62 -3.79
C SER A 140 -6.30 1.59 -4.57
N LEU A 141 -5.66 0.56 -5.11
CA LEU A 141 -6.35 -0.55 -5.76
C LEU A 141 -7.17 -1.37 -4.75
N ASN A 142 -6.65 -1.50 -3.53
CA ASN A 142 -7.31 -2.28 -2.50
C ASN A 142 -8.39 -1.47 -1.76
N SER A 143 -9.64 -1.93 -1.81
CA SER A 143 -10.76 -1.34 -1.07
C SER A 143 -10.72 -1.63 0.44
N SER A 144 -9.93 -2.61 0.91
CA SER A 144 -9.80 -2.93 2.33
C SER A 144 -9.19 -1.80 3.17
N PHE A 145 -8.49 -0.84 2.54
CA PHE A 145 -8.05 0.39 3.24
C PHE A 145 -9.22 1.30 3.63
N LEU A 146 -10.42 1.05 3.08
CA LEU A 146 -11.61 1.83 3.39
C LEU A 146 -12.28 1.38 4.69
N ASP A 147 -12.01 0.17 5.18
CA ASP A 147 -12.65 -0.40 6.37
C ASP A 147 -11.74 -0.26 7.62
N PRO A 148 -12.04 0.65 8.56
CA PRO A 148 -11.36 0.67 9.86
C PRO A 148 -11.83 -0.47 10.80
N GLY A 149 -12.84 -1.26 10.40
CA GLY A 149 -13.50 -2.26 11.26
C GLY A 149 -13.12 -3.72 11.01
N GLY A 150 -12.28 -4.02 10.01
CA GLY A 150 -11.86 -5.38 9.68
C GLY A 150 -10.76 -5.91 10.59
N GLN A 151 -10.97 -5.93 11.90
CA GLN A 151 -10.14 -6.69 12.83
C GLN A 151 -10.33 -8.18 12.49
N PRO A 152 -9.27 -8.97 12.28
CA PRO A 152 -9.43 -10.40 12.08
C PRO A 152 -10.18 -10.96 13.28
N ALA A 153 -11.27 -11.69 13.01
CA ALA A 153 -11.99 -12.43 14.04
C ALA A 153 -10.96 -13.30 14.77
N GLY A 154 -10.65 -12.92 16.01
CA GLY A 154 -9.73 -13.66 16.84
C GLY A 154 -10.23 -15.10 16.93
N ASP A 155 -9.33 -16.04 16.69
CA ASP A 155 -9.57 -17.47 16.81
C ASP A 155 -10.35 -17.74 18.10
N SER A 156 -11.64 -18.02 17.93
CA SER A 156 -12.51 -18.43 19.01
C SER A 156 -12.07 -19.84 19.37
N LYS A 157 -11.18 -19.91 20.35
CA LYS A 157 -10.74 -21.13 21.01
C LYS A 157 -11.96 -21.89 21.51
N SER A 158 -12.45 -22.84 20.72
CA SER A 158 -13.41 -23.84 21.14
C SER A 158 -12.71 -24.83 22.08
N ALA A 159 -12.67 -24.49 23.37
CA ALA A 159 -12.42 -25.47 24.41
C ALA A 159 -13.77 -26.08 24.83
N THR A 160 -14.09 -27.21 24.22
CA THR A 160 -15.20 -28.08 24.58
C THR A 160 -14.93 -28.75 25.92
N LYS A 161 -15.86 -28.50 26.85
CA LYS A 161 -16.42 -29.33 27.94
C LYS A 161 -15.55 -30.42 28.60
#